data_AF-A0A8C9VQK8-F1
#
_entry.id   AF-A0A8C9VQK8-F1
#
_cell.length_a   1.000
_cell.length_b   1.000
_cell.length_c   1.000
_cell.angle_alpha   90.00
_cell.angle_beta   90.00
_cell.angle_gamma   90.00
#
_symmetry.space_group_name_H-M   'P 1'
#
loop_
_entity.id
_entity.type
_entity.pdbx_description
1 polymer ?
#
loop_
_entity_poly.entity_id
_entity_poly.type
_entity_poly.pdbx_seq_one_letter_code
_entity_poly.pdbx_strand_id
1 'polypeptide(L)'
;MEGLSFPHDHINGSTLLAPRASKYLNRHASSRSPMETNPIPVVTAQTSPYDDQRPGPGGLRKKTSVFESKRNYLQNYIQSVLSSIDLRDRQGSTVVVGSDGRYFSRTAIEVIVQMAAANGIGRLVIGHNGILSTPAVSCIIRKIKAIGGIILTASHNPGGPGGDFGIKFNVANGGPSSDTVTEKIYQVSRTLEEYAICPDLRIDLSRLGRQDFDLENKFKPFRVEIVDSVEVYLNMLRGIFDFNAIKGLLTGPEQLKIRIDAMNGVMGPYVRRILCDELGAPANSAVNCVPLEDFGGQYPDPNLTYAASLVESMKGGDFGFGAAFDADGDRCMILGQNAFFVHPSDSVAVMAANTSCIPYFRQMGLRGLARSMPTSTALDKVAKALKLALYETPSGWRFFGNLMDSGRCSLCGEESFGTGSDHIREKDGLWSVLMWLSIMASRKQSVEEIVKDHWAKLGRNYVCRFDYEGIEPKVAFYLMRDLEAMITDKTFTSQKFAVGNNVYSVEKADNFEYIDPVDGTVARNQVRCHCLQDCLKGLKLELDPRKKN
;
A
#
# COMPACT_ATOMS: atom_id res chain seq x y z
N MET A 1 50.39 -25.65 11.70
CA MET A 1 51.83 -25.94 11.75
C MET A 1 52.33 -25.99 10.32
N GLU A 2 53.28 -25.10 10.00
CA GLU A 2 54.28 -25.14 8.92
C GLU A 2 53.77 -25.19 7.45
N GLY A 3 54.26 -24.41 6.49
CA GLY A 3 55.37 -23.46 6.42
C GLY A 3 55.85 -23.31 4.97
N LEU A 4 55.81 -22.07 4.46
CA LEU A 4 56.68 -21.37 3.48
C LEU A 4 57.60 -22.17 2.52
N SER A 5 57.70 -21.74 1.25
CA SER A 5 58.82 -20.87 0.78
C SER A 5 58.93 -20.75 -0.77
N PHE A 6 59.38 -19.56 -1.19
CA PHE A 6 59.76 -19.13 -2.54
C PHE A 6 61.17 -19.61 -2.94
N PRO A 7 61.60 -19.32 -4.19
CA PRO A 7 62.92 -18.74 -4.35
C PRO A 7 62.93 -17.43 -5.15
N HIS A 8 63.73 -16.50 -4.65
CA HIS A 8 64.31 -15.32 -5.31
C HIS A 8 65.52 -15.75 -6.16
N ASP A 9 65.83 -14.99 -7.21
CA ASP A 9 67.22 -14.69 -7.56
C ASP A 9 67.37 -13.26 -8.10
N HIS A 10 68.45 -12.63 -7.63
CA HIS A 10 68.88 -11.25 -7.88
C HIS A 10 69.89 -11.17 -9.04
N ILE A 11 70.10 -9.99 -9.64
CA ILE A 11 71.29 -9.11 -9.47
C ILE A 11 71.40 -8.07 -10.61
N ASN A 12 71.35 -6.79 -10.17
CA ASN A 12 71.98 -5.53 -10.59
C ASN A 12 72.75 -5.34 -11.91
N GLY A 13 72.59 -4.12 -12.47
CA GLY A 13 73.59 -3.49 -13.35
C GLY A 13 73.15 -2.12 -13.91
N SER A 14 73.52 -1.05 -13.22
CA SER A 14 73.30 0.37 -13.54
C SER A 14 73.99 0.90 -14.81
N THR A 15 73.39 1.84 -15.57
CA THR A 15 74.00 3.16 -15.92
C THR A 15 73.11 4.11 -16.75
N LEU A 16 73.02 5.36 -16.26
CA LEU A 16 72.98 6.69 -16.92
C LEU A 16 71.97 7.03 -18.04
N LEU A 17 71.05 7.94 -17.69
CA LEU A 17 70.13 8.71 -18.53
C LEU A 17 70.69 10.11 -18.83
N ALA A 18 70.59 10.58 -20.10
CA ALA A 18 70.11 11.90 -20.55
C ALA A 18 70.14 11.98 -22.12
N PRO A 19 69.51 12.95 -22.81
CA PRO A 19 68.30 12.69 -23.59
C PRO A 19 68.40 13.05 -25.09
N ARG A 20 67.50 12.52 -25.92
CA ARG A 20 67.21 13.09 -27.25
C ARG A 20 65.72 13.26 -27.48
N ALA A 21 65.43 14.42 -28.05
CA ALA A 21 64.13 15.03 -28.23
C ALA A 21 63.23 14.28 -29.22
N SER A 22 61.92 14.41 -29.00
CA SER A 22 60.95 14.41 -30.09
C SER A 22 59.95 15.53 -29.85
N LYS A 23 59.87 16.43 -30.83
CA LYS A 23 58.89 17.51 -30.97
C LYS A 23 57.66 16.97 -31.72
N TYR A 24 56.54 17.65 -31.49
CA TYR A 24 55.25 17.61 -32.21
C TYR A 24 54.22 16.60 -31.72
N LEU A 25 53.24 17.07 -30.93
CA LEU A 25 51.91 17.43 -31.48
C LEU A 25 51.07 18.19 -30.46
N ASN A 26 50.40 19.23 -30.97
CA ASN A 26 49.68 20.28 -30.26
C ASN A 26 48.50 19.77 -29.44
N ARG A 27 48.43 20.25 -28.20
CA ARG A 27 47.23 20.26 -27.37
C ARG A 27 46.26 21.31 -27.89
N HIS A 28 45.16 20.89 -28.51
CA HIS A 28 43.91 21.66 -28.43
C HIS A 28 43.10 21.14 -27.24
N ALA A 29 43.38 21.68 -26.06
CA ALA A 29 42.42 21.63 -24.97
C ALA A 29 41.33 22.65 -25.31
N SER A 30 40.25 22.18 -25.93
CA SER A 30 39.01 22.94 -26.02
C SER A 30 38.45 23.07 -24.61
N SER A 31 38.76 24.19 -23.95
CA SER A 31 37.99 24.68 -22.81
C SER A 31 36.56 24.91 -23.27
N ARG A 32 35.68 23.91 -23.09
CA ARG A 32 34.25 24.19 -23.02
C ARG A 32 34.05 25.01 -21.74
N SER A 33 33.77 26.29 -21.91
CA SER A 33 33.12 27.06 -20.85
C SER A 33 31.89 26.27 -20.40
N PRO A 34 31.58 26.20 -19.09
CA PRO A 34 30.24 25.83 -18.69
C PRO A 34 29.30 26.80 -19.40
N MET A 35 28.24 26.30 -20.05
CA MET A 35 27.11 27.16 -20.40
C MET A 35 26.73 27.95 -19.14
N GLU A 36 26.42 29.24 -19.29
CA GLU A 36 25.82 30.05 -18.23
C GLU A 36 24.51 29.38 -17.81
N THR A 37 24.58 28.46 -16.85
CA THR A 37 23.42 27.94 -16.14
C THR A 37 23.09 29.00 -15.10
N ASN A 38 22.17 29.91 -15.44
CA ASN A 38 21.60 30.78 -14.42
C ASN A 38 21.00 29.86 -13.34
N PRO A 39 21.49 29.94 -12.09
CA PRO A 39 21.01 29.07 -11.03
C PRO A 39 19.53 29.36 -10.80
N ILE A 40 18.74 28.30 -10.58
CA ILE A 40 17.31 28.47 -10.32
C ILE A 40 17.15 29.16 -8.96
N PRO A 41 16.44 30.30 -8.89
CA PRO A 41 16.29 31.04 -7.64
C PRO A 41 15.39 30.28 -6.67
N VAL A 42 15.72 30.40 -5.38
CA VAL A 42 14.86 29.94 -4.28
C VAL A 42 14.09 31.14 -3.75
N VAL A 43 12.76 31.10 -3.84
CA VAL A 43 11.87 32.17 -3.38
C VAL A 43 11.17 31.74 -2.11
N THR A 44 11.15 32.64 -1.12
CA THR A 44 10.29 32.52 0.06
C THR A 44 8.99 33.29 -0.19
N ALA A 45 7.86 32.60 -0.11
CA ALA A 45 6.54 33.18 -0.27
C ALA A 45 5.79 33.21 1.06
N GLN A 46 5.26 34.39 1.42
CA GLN A 46 4.39 34.54 2.58
C GLN A 46 3.03 33.87 2.34
N THR A 47 2.47 33.28 3.39
CA THR A 47 1.20 32.55 3.35
C THR A 47 0.43 32.72 4.66
N SER A 48 -0.78 32.17 4.72
CA SER A 48 -1.56 32.09 5.96
C SER A 48 -1.96 30.64 6.18
N PRO A 49 -2.02 30.17 7.45
CA PRO A 49 -2.31 28.78 7.76
C PRO A 49 -3.78 28.42 7.47
N TYR A 50 -4.04 27.12 7.35
CA TYR A 50 -5.39 26.55 7.22
C TYR A 50 -5.69 25.65 8.42
N ASP A 51 -6.88 25.78 9.01
CA ASP A 51 -7.27 24.98 10.17
C ASP A 51 -7.64 23.52 9.85
N ASP A 52 -7.87 23.20 8.57
CA ASP A 52 -8.47 21.94 8.15
C ASP A 52 -7.48 20.96 7.46
N GLN A 53 -6.17 21.22 7.57
CA GLN A 53 -5.08 20.43 6.99
C GLN A 53 -4.60 19.28 7.90
N ARG A 54 -5.52 18.63 8.62
CA ARG A 54 -5.21 17.46 9.44
C ARG A 54 -5.22 16.19 8.59
N PRO A 55 -4.10 15.47 8.40
CA PRO A 55 -4.12 14.18 7.73
C PRO A 55 -4.89 13.13 8.54
N GLY A 56 -5.71 12.33 7.85
CA GLY A 56 -6.33 11.14 8.42
C GLY A 56 -5.49 9.87 8.17
N PRO A 57 -6.00 8.68 8.54
CA PRO A 57 -5.30 7.40 8.36
C PRO A 57 -4.92 7.09 6.90
N GLY A 58 -5.60 7.69 5.93
CA GLY A 58 -5.35 7.55 4.50
C GLY A 58 -4.80 8.80 3.82
N GLY A 59 -4.13 9.69 4.58
CA GLY A 59 -3.61 10.98 4.12
C GLY A 59 -4.58 12.15 4.30
N LEU A 60 -4.19 13.34 3.81
CA LEU A 60 -5.10 14.49 3.70
C LEU A 60 -5.93 14.34 2.43
N ARG A 61 -7.25 14.19 2.55
CA ARG A 61 -8.19 14.08 1.42
C ARG A 61 -9.17 15.24 1.43
N LYS A 62 -9.37 15.86 0.28
CA LYS A 62 -10.35 16.95 0.05
C LYS A 62 -10.87 16.85 -1.38
N LYS A 63 -11.92 17.63 -1.69
CA LYS A 63 -12.31 17.85 -3.09
C LYS A 63 -11.15 18.43 -3.89
N THR A 64 -11.00 18.04 -5.15
CA THR A 64 -9.91 18.53 -6.00
C THR A 64 -9.87 20.05 -6.07
N SER A 65 -11.04 20.69 -6.17
CA SER A 65 -11.19 22.15 -6.17
C SER A 65 -10.60 22.85 -4.94
N VAL A 66 -10.50 22.17 -3.79
CA VAL A 66 -9.85 22.73 -2.60
C VAL A 66 -8.35 22.89 -2.83
N PHE A 67 -7.68 21.89 -3.38
CA PHE A 67 -6.24 21.97 -3.68
C PHE A 67 -5.94 22.88 -4.87
N GLU A 68 -6.81 22.85 -5.89
CA GLU A 68 -6.61 23.57 -7.13
C GLU A 68 -6.93 25.07 -7.01
N SER A 69 -8.01 25.42 -6.29
CA SER A 69 -8.53 26.80 -6.28
C SER A 69 -8.22 27.58 -5.01
N LYS A 70 -8.03 26.93 -3.84
CA LYS A 70 -7.64 27.67 -2.63
C LYS A 70 -6.16 28.02 -2.72
N ARG A 71 -5.89 29.33 -2.80
CA ARG A 71 -4.53 29.88 -2.88
C ARG A 71 -3.63 29.29 -1.80
N ASN A 72 -2.45 28.81 -2.19
CA ASN A 72 -1.44 28.22 -1.31
C ASN A 72 -1.88 26.96 -0.53
N TYR A 73 -3.07 26.39 -0.75
CA TYR A 73 -3.51 25.24 0.03
C TYR A 73 -2.59 24.03 -0.14
N LEU A 74 -2.27 23.68 -1.39
CA LEU A 74 -1.31 22.64 -1.72
C LEU A 74 0.08 22.96 -1.14
N GLN A 75 0.59 24.17 -1.40
CA GLN A 75 1.93 24.60 -0.99
C GLN A 75 2.09 24.53 0.53
N ASN A 76 1.13 25.05 1.31
CA ASN A 76 1.17 25.00 2.76
C ASN A 76 1.27 23.56 3.27
N TYR A 77 0.49 22.65 2.69
CA TYR A 77 0.51 21.26 3.13
C TYR A 77 1.82 20.56 2.76
N ILE A 78 2.33 20.76 1.54
CA ILE A 78 3.62 20.20 1.12
C ILE A 78 4.77 20.76 1.97
N GLN A 79 4.78 22.06 2.26
CA GLN A 79 5.76 22.65 3.17
C GLN A 79 5.67 22.03 4.56
N SER A 80 4.47 21.79 5.08
CA SER A 80 4.26 21.16 6.39
C SER A 80 4.78 19.73 6.44
N VAL A 81 4.56 18.95 5.37
CA VAL A 81 5.15 17.61 5.21
C VAL A 81 6.67 17.69 5.21
N LEU A 82 7.27 18.56 4.39
CA LEU A 82 8.73 18.72 4.31
C LEU A 82 9.35 19.24 5.61
N SER A 83 8.64 20.07 6.36
CA SER A 83 9.07 20.59 7.68
C SER A 83 8.87 19.59 8.82
N SER A 84 8.08 18.54 8.62
CA SER A 84 7.99 17.43 9.57
C SER A 84 9.26 16.58 9.60
N ILE A 85 10.07 16.62 8.53
CA ILE A 85 11.38 15.98 8.43
C ILE A 85 12.41 16.89 9.09
N ASP A 86 13.21 16.35 10.00
CA ASP A 86 14.23 17.13 10.70
C ASP A 86 15.23 17.73 9.72
N LEU A 87 15.60 18.99 9.94
CA LEU A 87 16.36 19.80 8.97
C LEU A 87 17.67 19.13 8.54
N ARG A 88 18.38 18.49 9.47
CA ARG A 88 19.65 17.79 9.21
C ARG A 88 19.43 16.57 8.32
N ASP A 89 18.42 15.78 8.61
CA ASP A 89 18.10 14.55 7.87
C ASP A 89 17.49 14.87 6.50
N ARG A 90 16.83 16.03 6.37
CA ARG A 90 16.26 16.52 5.10
C ARG A 90 17.34 16.87 4.09
N GLN A 91 18.47 17.47 4.50
CA GLN A 91 19.51 17.91 3.57
C GLN A 91 20.14 16.74 2.80
N GLY A 92 20.03 16.77 1.48
CA GLY A 92 20.62 15.75 0.61
C GLY A 92 19.88 14.41 0.60
N SER A 93 18.77 14.30 1.33
CA SER A 93 17.94 13.08 1.38
C SER A 93 17.28 12.76 0.04
N THR A 94 16.75 11.53 -0.06
CA THR A 94 15.92 11.09 -1.19
C THR A 94 14.46 10.93 -0.76
N VAL A 95 13.52 11.45 -1.55
CA VAL A 95 12.08 11.24 -1.38
C VAL A 95 11.49 10.60 -2.65
N VAL A 96 10.61 9.62 -2.49
CA VAL A 96 9.87 9.01 -3.61
C VAL A 96 8.56 9.75 -3.86
N VAL A 97 8.19 10.02 -5.11
CA VAL A 97 6.92 10.69 -5.43
C VAL A 97 6.15 9.89 -6.48
N GLY A 98 4.87 9.65 -6.22
CA GLY A 98 4.00 8.85 -7.08
C GLY A 98 2.56 9.34 -7.06
N SER A 99 1.79 8.96 -8.06
CA SER A 99 0.35 9.20 -8.12
C SER A 99 -0.40 8.01 -8.71
N ASP A 100 -1.70 7.96 -8.43
CA ASP A 100 -2.62 7.03 -9.09
C ASP A 100 -3.09 7.49 -10.48
N GLY A 101 -2.61 8.64 -10.96
CA GLY A 101 -2.95 9.21 -12.25
C GLY A 101 -4.21 10.08 -12.25
N ARG A 102 -4.89 10.29 -11.11
CA ARG A 102 -6.06 11.18 -11.06
C ARG A 102 -5.75 12.61 -11.50
N TYR A 103 -6.78 13.33 -11.92
CA TYR A 103 -6.73 14.76 -12.24
C TYR A 103 -5.99 15.55 -11.15
N PHE A 104 -5.28 16.61 -11.53
CA PHE A 104 -4.40 17.44 -10.68
C PHE A 104 -3.08 16.81 -10.23
N SER A 105 -2.88 15.49 -10.40
CA SER A 105 -1.63 14.81 -9.99
C SER A 105 -0.37 15.41 -10.60
N ARG A 106 -0.35 15.69 -11.91
CA ARG A 106 0.84 16.26 -12.59
C ARG A 106 1.20 17.65 -12.05
N THR A 107 0.20 18.51 -11.84
CA THR A 107 0.37 19.83 -11.24
C THR A 107 0.92 19.73 -9.81
N ALA A 108 0.38 18.82 -9.01
CA ALA A 108 0.85 18.61 -7.65
C ALA A 108 2.30 18.06 -7.60
N ILE A 109 2.67 17.16 -8.51
CA ILE A 109 4.06 16.69 -8.64
C ILE A 109 4.99 17.86 -8.95
N GLU A 110 4.64 18.70 -9.92
CA GLU A 110 5.47 19.87 -10.28
C GLU A 110 5.73 20.76 -9.05
N VAL A 111 4.70 21.10 -8.28
CA VAL A 111 4.84 21.87 -7.04
C VAL A 111 5.72 21.13 -6.02
N ILE A 112 5.54 19.83 -5.84
CA ILE A 112 6.38 19.01 -4.95
C ILE A 112 7.86 19.08 -5.37
N VAL A 113 8.16 18.98 -6.66
CA VAL A 113 9.54 19.08 -7.17
C VAL A 113 10.14 20.44 -6.83
N GLN A 114 9.40 21.52 -7.12
CA GLN A 114 9.84 22.90 -6.86
C GLN A 114 10.08 23.17 -5.37
N MET A 115 9.20 22.67 -4.50
CA MET A 115 9.30 22.87 -3.06
C MET A 115 10.35 21.97 -2.40
N ALA A 116 10.49 20.72 -2.84
CA ALA A 116 11.50 19.80 -2.33
C ALA A 116 12.92 20.33 -2.62
N ALA A 117 13.14 20.84 -3.84
CA ALA A 117 14.38 21.50 -4.25
C ALA A 117 14.74 22.67 -3.31
N ALA A 118 13.79 23.59 -3.13
CA ALA A 118 13.92 24.75 -2.24
C ALA A 118 14.21 24.36 -0.77
N ASN A 119 13.68 23.22 -0.32
CA ASN A 119 13.74 22.82 1.09
C ASN A 119 14.96 21.98 1.49
N GLY A 120 15.84 21.58 0.56
CA GLY A 120 17.02 20.78 0.92
C GLY A 120 17.02 19.33 0.53
N ILE A 121 15.94 18.82 -0.05
CA ILE A 121 15.95 17.46 -0.58
C ILE A 121 17.01 17.38 -1.69
N GLY A 122 17.85 16.34 -1.65
CA GLY A 122 18.92 16.18 -2.64
C GLY A 122 18.44 15.47 -3.90
N ARG A 123 17.49 14.54 -3.75
CA ARG A 123 16.99 13.72 -4.85
C ARG A 123 15.51 13.39 -4.72
N LEU A 124 14.79 13.47 -5.83
CA LEU A 124 13.47 12.85 -6.00
C LEU A 124 13.55 11.65 -6.93
N VAL A 125 12.86 10.57 -6.57
CA VAL A 125 12.61 9.43 -7.46
C VAL A 125 11.13 9.40 -7.79
N ILE A 126 10.78 9.60 -9.06
CA ILE A 126 9.41 9.81 -9.51
C ILE A 126 9.05 8.76 -10.55
N GLY A 127 7.83 8.23 -10.47
CA GLY A 127 7.31 7.32 -11.50
C GLY A 127 7.25 7.96 -12.88
N HIS A 128 7.44 7.15 -13.92
CA HIS A 128 7.20 7.57 -15.30
C HIS A 128 5.78 8.13 -15.44
N ASN A 129 5.65 9.30 -16.06
CA ASN A 129 4.40 10.06 -16.16
C ASN A 129 3.76 10.46 -14.81
N GLY A 130 4.51 10.36 -13.71
CA GLY A 130 3.99 10.53 -12.35
C GLY A 130 3.24 9.31 -11.81
N ILE A 131 3.24 8.18 -12.52
CA ILE A 131 2.48 6.97 -12.15
C ILE A 131 3.34 6.07 -11.26
N LEU A 132 2.90 5.84 -10.03
CA LEU A 132 3.45 4.82 -9.13
C LEU A 132 2.35 4.37 -8.18
N SER A 133 2.10 3.07 -8.10
CA SER A 133 1.17 2.50 -7.14
C SER A 133 1.68 2.66 -5.70
N THR A 134 0.77 2.69 -4.73
CA THR A 134 1.14 2.75 -3.30
C THR A 134 2.09 1.61 -2.90
N PRO A 135 1.87 0.33 -3.33
CA PRO A 135 2.83 -0.74 -3.10
C PRO A 135 4.20 -0.49 -3.73
N ALA A 136 4.25 0.05 -4.95
CA ALA A 136 5.50 0.36 -5.63
C ALA A 136 6.28 1.48 -4.94
N VAL A 137 5.61 2.52 -4.44
CA VAL A 137 6.24 3.56 -3.61
C VAL A 137 6.86 2.93 -2.36
N SER A 138 6.12 2.11 -1.63
CA SER A 138 6.64 1.42 -0.43
C SER A 138 7.87 0.56 -0.75
N CYS A 139 7.82 -0.19 -1.85
CA CYS A 139 8.93 -1.01 -2.36
C CYS A 139 10.17 -0.15 -2.66
N ILE A 140 10.00 0.94 -3.41
CA ILE A 140 11.11 1.80 -3.83
C ILE A 140 11.73 2.50 -2.62
N ILE A 141 10.93 3.06 -1.70
CA ILE A 141 11.43 3.70 -0.46
C ILE A 141 12.38 2.74 0.26
N ARG A 142 11.93 1.51 0.50
CA ARG A 142 12.70 0.47 1.20
C ARG A 142 13.95 0.07 0.42
N LYS A 143 13.83 -0.10 -0.89
CA LYS A 143 14.93 -0.54 -1.76
C LYS A 143 16.08 0.47 -1.79
N ILE A 144 15.77 1.76 -1.90
CA ILE A 144 16.77 2.83 -2.03
C ILE A 144 17.08 3.53 -0.72
N LYS A 145 16.44 3.10 0.39
CA LYS A 145 16.55 3.72 1.72
C LYS A 145 16.21 5.22 1.68
N ALA A 146 15.11 5.56 1.01
CA ALA A 146 14.60 6.93 1.00
C ALA A 146 14.12 7.34 2.39
N ILE A 147 14.09 8.65 2.68
CA ILE A 147 13.60 9.15 3.97
C ILE A 147 12.06 9.05 4.08
N GLY A 148 11.39 8.90 2.95
CA GLY A 148 9.95 8.74 2.85
C GLY A 148 9.46 8.89 1.40
N GLY A 149 8.16 9.03 1.24
CA GLY A 149 7.55 9.31 -0.04
C GLY A 149 6.21 10.03 0.05
N ILE A 150 5.88 10.78 -0.99
CA ILE A 150 4.61 11.51 -1.13
C ILE A 150 3.80 10.81 -2.21
N ILE A 151 2.59 10.37 -1.87
CA ILE A 151 1.71 9.62 -2.77
C ILE A 151 0.45 10.46 -3.00
N LEU A 152 0.22 10.82 -4.25
CA LEU A 152 -0.92 11.60 -4.70
C LEU A 152 -2.06 10.66 -5.08
N THR A 153 -2.93 10.43 -4.11
CA THR A 153 -4.05 9.51 -4.25
C THR A 153 -5.08 9.77 -3.16
N ALA A 154 -6.35 9.61 -3.50
CA ALA A 154 -7.44 9.46 -2.55
C ALA A 154 -7.99 8.01 -2.51
N SER A 155 -7.20 7.02 -2.96
CA SER A 155 -7.55 5.59 -3.00
C SER A 155 -8.92 5.40 -3.70
N HIS A 156 -9.85 4.69 -3.08
CA HIS A 156 -11.19 4.39 -3.58
C HIS A 156 -12.10 5.59 -3.90
N ASN A 157 -11.73 6.83 -3.51
CA ASN A 157 -12.48 8.03 -3.84
C ASN A 157 -12.39 8.37 -5.35
N PRO A 158 -13.47 8.89 -5.96
CA PRO A 158 -13.51 9.22 -7.39
C PRO A 158 -12.55 10.36 -7.75
N GLY A 159 -12.09 10.36 -9.01
CA GLY A 159 -11.16 11.33 -9.57
C GLY A 159 -11.85 12.44 -10.38
N GLY A 160 -11.05 13.20 -11.14
CA GLY A 160 -11.53 14.29 -11.99
C GLY A 160 -11.69 15.66 -11.28
N PRO A 161 -12.03 16.72 -12.04
CA PRO A 161 -12.19 18.08 -11.49
C PRO A 161 -13.27 18.19 -10.40
N GLY A 162 -14.37 17.44 -10.54
CA GLY A 162 -15.44 17.34 -9.54
C GLY A 162 -15.21 16.28 -8.45
N GLY A 163 -14.10 15.53 -8.55
CA GLY A 163 -13.78 14.42 -7.65
C GLY A 163 -13.01 14.85 -6.40
N ASP A 164 -12.30 13.88 -5.85
CA ASP A 164 -11.45 14.04 -4.67
C ASP A 164 -9.97 13.90 -5.05
N PHE A 165 -9.15 14.65 -4.34
CA PHE A 165 -7.70 14.57 -4.40
C PHE A 165 -7.14 14.27 -3.00
N GLY A 166 -5.98 13.62 -2.95
CA GLY A 166 -5.40 13.23 -1.68
C GLY A 166 -3.88 13.21 -1.71
N ILE A 167 -3.29 13.47 -0.54
CA ILE A 167 -1.84 13.47 -0.34
C ILE A 167 -1.56 12.57 0.87
N LYS A 168 -0.97 11.40 0.62
CA LYS A 168 -0.40 10.51 1.63
C LYS A 168 1.09 10.80 1.80
N PHE A 169 1.58 10.67 3.03
CA PHE A 169 3.02 10.72 3.33
C PHE A 169 3.44 9.41 4.01
N ASN A 170 4.37 8.70 3.37
CA ASN A 170 5.00 7.51 3.89
C ASN A 170 6.39 7.84 4.42
N VAL A 171 6.81 7.16 5.49
CA VAL A 171 8.10 7.38 6.16
C VAL A 171 9.16 6.37 5.70
N ALA A 172 10.36 6.45 6.27
CA ALA A 172 11.55 5.71 5.81
C ALA A 172 11.40 4.18 5.78
N ASN A 173 10.53 3.58 6.61
CA ASN A 173 10.25 2.14 6.56
C ASN A 173 9.43 1.72 5.32
N GLY A 174 8.87 2.69 4.59
CA GLY A 174 8.01 2.54 3.42
C GLY A 174 6.52 2.58 3.71
N GLY A 175 6.10 2.67 4.97
CA GLY A 175 4.69 2.63 5.38
C GLY A 175 4.10 4.01 5.68
N PRO A 176 2.78 4.08 5.97
CA PRO A 176 2.10 5.32 6.31
C PRO A 176 2.76 6.00 7.53
N SER A 177 2.65 7.32 7.57
CA SER A 177 3.06 8.11 8.73
C SER A 177 2.38 7.66 10.03
N SER A 178 3.16 7.64 11.13
CA SER A 178 2.62 7.41 12.47
C SER A 178 1.81 8.61 12.97
N ASP A 179 1.04 8.40 14.04
CA ASP A 179 0.22 9.46 14.65
C ASP A 179 1.10 10.67 15.05
N THR A 180 2.30 10.41 15.56
CA THR A 180 3.30 11.45 15.88
C THR A 180 3.68 12.31 14.67
N VAL A 181 3.94 11.70 13.52
CA VAL A 181 4.32 12.42 12.29
C VAL A 181 3.11 13.19 11.75
N THR A 182 1.92 12.56 11.73
CA THR A 182 0.70 13.23 11.27
C THR A 182 0.33 14.44 12.12
N GLU A 183 0.52 14.35 13.45
CA GLU A 183 0.29 15.48 14.35
C GLU A 183 1.35 16.56 14.17
N LYS A 184 2.63 16.21 13.97
CA LYS A 184 3.69 17.19 13.64
C LYS A 184 3.36 17.96 12.36
N ILE A 185 2.91 17.28 11.30
CA ILE A 185 2.47 17.91 10.05
C ILE A 185 1.31 18.88 10.32
N TYR A 186 0.31 18.43 11.07
CA TYR A 186 -0.86 19.25 11.40
C TYR A 186 -0.48 20.51 12.19
N GLN A 187 0.36 20.38 13.22
CA GLN A 187 0.82 21.51 14.02
C GLN A 187 1.58 22.53 13.18
N VAL A 188 2.47 22.09 12.29
CA VAL A 188 3.16 23.00 11.34
C VAL A 188 2.15 23.69 10.42
N SER A 189 1.18 22.95 9.87
CA SER A 189 0.20 23.52 8.93
C SER A 189 -0.66 24.64 9.53
N ARG A 190 -0.91 24.58 10.85
CA ARG A 190 -1.73 25.56 11.59
C ARG A 190 -0.98 26.84 11.95
N THR A 191 0.34 26.82 11.88
CA THR A 191 1.18 27.96 12.26
C THR A 191 2.10 28.42 11.13
N LEU A 192 1.90 27.92 9.91
CA LEU A 192 2.74 28.23 8.76
C LEU A 192 2.54 29.66 8.26
N GLU A 193 3.61 30.45 8.29
CA GLU A 193 3.62 31.85 7.83
C GLU A 193 4.31 32.03 6.46
N GLU A 194 5.19 31.11 6.08
CA GLU A 194 5.90 31.14 4.80
C GLU A 194 6.25 29.74 4.29
N TYR A 195 6.51 29.64 2.98
CA TYR A 195 7.06 28.45 2.35
C TYR A 195 8.14 28.80 1.32
N ALA A 196 9.04 27.85 1.07
CA ALA A 196 10.11 28.00 0.08
C ALA A 196 9.79 27.22 -1.20
N ILE A 197 10.05 27.82 -2.37
CA ILE A 197 9.76 27.23 -3.68
C ILE A 197 10.76 27.70 -4.75
N CYS A 198 11.03 26.84 -5.74
CA CYS A 198 11.76 27.18 -6.97
C CYS A 198 10.78 27.37 -8.13
N PRO A 199 10.17 28.56 -8.33
CA PRO A 199 9.02 28.72 -9.23
C PRO A 199 9.36 28.54 -10.71
N ASP A 200 10.64 28.64 -11.09
CA ASP A 200 11.11 28.50 -12.47
C ASP A 200 11.54 27.05 -12.81
N LEU A 201 11.57 26.15 -11.82
CA LEU A 201 11.92 24.75 -12.04
C LEU A 201 10.77 24.04 -12.78
N ARG A 202 11.09 23.41 -13.91
CA ARG A 202 10.19 22.57 -14.70
C ARG A 202 10.73 21.16 -14.81
N ILE A 203 9.86 20.16 -14.79
CA ILE A 203 10.21 18.74 -14.88
C ILE A 203 9.48 18.07 -16.04
N ASP A 204 10.18 17.25 -16.82
CA ASP A 204 9.55 16.39 -17.83
C ASP A 204 9.34 14.98 -17.26
N LEU A 205 8.10 14.64 -16.90
CA LEU A 205 7.75 13.32 -16.38
C LEU A 205 7.68 12.24 -17.46
N SER A 206 7.70 12.60 -18.75
CA SER A 206 7.49 11.66 -19.87
C SER A 206 8.75 10.90 -20.28
N ARG A 207 9.93 11.35 -19.84
CA ARG A 207 11.22 10.77 -20.22
C ARG A 207 11.89 10.13 -19.00
N LEU A 208 12.14 8.83 -19.11
CA LEU A 208 12.94 8.08 -18.13
C LEU A 208 14.35 8.66 -18.03
N GLY A 209 14.94 8.57 -16.84
CA GLY A 209 16.32 8.94 -16.58
C GLY A 209 16.47 10.13 -15.65
N ARG A 210 17.68 10.70 -15.64
CA ARG A 210 18.13 11.71 -14.69
C ARG A 210 17.96 13.12 -15.26
N GLN A 211 17.45 14.03 -14.44
CA GLN A 211 17.36 15.46 -14.67
C GLN A 211 18.00 16.17 -13.47
N ASP A 212 19.07 16.92 -13.69
CA ASP A 212 19.77 17.68 -12.65
C ASP A 212 19.47 19.17 -12.80
N PHE A 213 19.38 19.85 -11.66
CA PHE A 213 19.07 21.27 -11.57
C PHE A 213 20.04 21.97 -10.63
N ASP A 214 20.73 22.99 -11.13
CA ASP A 214 21.58 23.87 -10.32
C ASP A 214 20.71 24.94 -9.65
N LEU A 215 20.73 24.97 -8.32
CA LEU A 215 19.96 25.91 -7.52
C LEU A 215 20.87 26.99 -6.95
N GLU A 216 20.32 28.19 -6.74
CA GLU A 216 21.05 29.26 -6.08
C GLU A 216 21.47 28.85 -4.66
N ASN A 217 22.69 29.23 -4.25
CA ASN A 217 23.23 28.98 -2.92
C ASN A 217 23.30 27.47 -2.52
N LYS A 218 23.33 26.56 -3.50
CA LYS A 218 23.46 25.10 -3.29
C LYS A 218 24.69 24.56 -4.03
N PHE A 219 25.57 23.88 -3.31
CA PHE A 219 26.80 23.34 -3.90
C PHE A 219 26.57 22.05 -4.73
N LYS A 220 25.59 21.23 -4.33
CA LYS A 220 25.24 20.00 -5.06
C LYS A 220 23.96 20.25 -5.87
N PRO A 221 23.89 19.75 -7.12
CA PRO A 221 22.67 19.86 -7.91
C PRO A 221 21.53 19.08 -7.26
N PHE A 222 20.32 19.62 -7.37
CA PHE A 222 19.11 18.89 -7.06
C PHE A 222 18.81 17.89 -8.19
N ARG A 223 18.54 16.64 -7.83
CA ARG A 223 18.34 15.57 -8.81
C ARG A 223 16.90 15.08 -8.85
N VAL A 224 16.36 14.87 -10.04
CA VAL A 224 15.15 14.09 -10.27
C VAL A 224 15.48 12.88 -11.12
N GLU A 225 15.10 11.70 -10.66
CA GLU A 225 15.20 10.43 -11.40
C GLU A 225 13.79 9.95 -11.75
N ILE A 226 13.45 9.99 -13.04
CA ILE A 226 12.21 9.41 -13.57
C ILE A 226 12.45 7.93 -13.84
N VAL A 227 11.75 7.06 -13.12
CA VAL A 227 11.94 5.60 -13.15
C VAL A 227 10.75 4.88 -13.78
N ASP A 228 10.99 3.72 -14.37
CA ASP A 228 9.89 2.84 -14.81
C ASP A 228 8.99 2.51 -13.62
N SER A 229 7.68 2.67 -13.80
CA SER A 229 6.70 2.53 -12.72
C SER A 229 6.62 1.11 -12.15
N VAL A 230 6.99 0.10 -12.94
CA VAL A 230 6.75 -1.32 -12.63
C VAL A 230 8.04 -2.06 -12.28
N GLU A 231 9.18 -1.71 -12.87
CA GLU A 231 10.40 -2.52 -12.87
C GLU A 231 10.88 -2.93 -11.47
N VAL A 232 11.08 -1.98 -10.56
CA VAL A 232 11.59 -2.25 -9.20
C VAL A 232 10.62 -3.14 -8.42
N TYR A 233 9.32 -2.87 -8.57
CA TYR A 233 8.25 -3.62 -7.92
C TYR A 233 8.13 -5.05 -8.48
N LEU A 234 8.15 -5.22 -9.81
CA LEU A 234 8.17 -6.53 -10.48
C LEU A 234 9.37 -7.37 -10.01
N ASN A 235 10.56 -6.77 -9.92
CA ASN A 235 11.75 -7.46 -9.45
C ASN A 235 11.62 -7.94 -8.00
N MET A 236 10.92 -7.19 -7.14
CA MET A 236 10.58 -7.66 -5.79
C MET A 236 9.63 -8.86 -5.85
N LEU A 237 8.55 -8.79 -6.65
CA LEU A 237 7.58 -9.89 -6.77
C LEU A 237 8.20 -11.19 -7.32
N ARG A 238 9.14 -11.10 -8.27
CA ARG A 238 9.91 -12.25 -8.77
C ARG A 238 10.70 -12.96 -7.66
N GLY A 239 11.12 -12.24 -6.62
CA GLY A 239 11.78 -12.82 -5.45
C GLY A 239 10.82 -13.44 -4.43
N ILE A 240 9.51 -13.18 -4.54
CA ILE A 240 8.49 -13.64 -3.58
C ILE A 240 7.77 -14.89 -4.08
N PHE A 241 7.37 -14.88 -5.36
CA PHE A 241 6.51 -15.89 -5.96
C PHE A 241 7.25 -16.76 -6.96
N ASP A 242 6.72 -17.97 -7.21
CA ASP A 242 7.18 -18.82 -8.30
C ASP A 242 6.47 -18.41 -9.60
N PHE A 243 7.12 -17.53 -10.36
CA PHE A 243 6.57 -17.02 -11.62
C PHE A 243 6.41 -18.13 -12.67
N ASN A 244 7.20 -19.21 -12.61
CA ASN A 244 7.05 -20.33 -13.54
C ASN A 244 5.77 -21.11 -13.25
N ALA A 245 5.47 -21.36 -11.97
CA ALA A 245 4.23 -22.03 -11.57
C ALA A 245 2.99 -21.21 -11.95
N ILE A 246 3.01 -19.89 -11.71
CA ILE A 246 1.91 -19.00 -12.08
C ILE A 246 1.76 -18.93 -13.61
N LYS A 247 2.87 -18.80 -14.35
CA LYS A 247 2.86 -18.81 -15.81
C LYS A 247 2.29 -20.11 -16.37
N GLY A 248 2.65 -21.26 -15.78
CA GLY A 248 2.08 -22.55 -16.14
C GLY A 248 0.57 -22.65 -15.89
N LEU A 249 0.04 -21.95 -14.88
CA LEU A 249 -1.40 -21.86 -14.62
C LEU A 249 -2.13 -20.97 -15.65
N LEU A 250 -1.48 -19.90 -16.11
CA LEU A 250 -2.09 -18.88 -16.97
C LEU A 250 -1.89 -19.11 -18.47
N THR A 251 -1.17 -20.17 -18.87
CA THR A 251 -0.83 -20.48 -20.27
C THR A 251 -1.14 -21.93 -20.62
N GLY A 252 -1.24 -22.22 -21.92
CA GLY A 252 -1.51 -23.57 -22.43
C GLY A 252 -3.01 -23.88 -22.64
N PRO A 253 -3.35 -25.10 -23.08
CA PRO A 253 -4.72 -25.46 -23.46
C PRO A 253 -5.70 -25.48 -22.27
N GLU A 254 -5.20 -25.80 -21.07
CA GLU A 254 -5.98 -25.84 -19.82
C GLU A 254 -5.80 -24.56 -18.97
N GLN A 255 -5.36 -23.46 -19.61
CA GLN A 255 -5.07 -22.22 -18.89
C GLN A 255 -6.27 -21.72 -18.08
N LEU A 256 -5.99 -21.22 -16.88
CA LEU A 256 -6.97 -20.49 -16.09
C LEU A 256 -7.36 -19.21 -16.82
N LYS A 257 -8.63 -19.11 -17.20
CA LYS A 257 -9.20 -17.87 -17.74
C LYS A 257 -9.42 -16.88 -16.61
N ILE A 258 -8.66 -15.78 -16.63
CA ILE A 258 -8.73 -14.72 -15.63
C ILE A 258 -9.30 -13.41 -16.21
N ARG A 259 -9.92 -12.60 -15.34
CA ARG A 259 -10.36 -11.23 -15.67
C ARG A 259 -9.96 -10.26 -14.56
N ILE A 260 -9.08 -9.32 -14.88
CA ILE A 260 -8.44 -8.44 -13.90
C ILE A 260 -8.76 -6.99 -14.26
N ASP A 261 -9.56 -6.35 -13.43
CA ASP A 261 -10.06 -4.99 -13.61
C ASP A 261 -9.21 -4.00 -12.81
N ALA A 262 -8.47 -3.12 -13.50
CA ALA A 262 -7.69 -2.07 -12.85
C ALA A 262 -8.50 -0.80 -12.57
N MET A 263 -9.80 -0.79 -12.90
CA MET A 263 -10.75 0.30 -12.70
C MET A 263 -10.26 1.66 -13.24
N ASN A 264 -9.50 1.63 -14.34
CA ASN A 264 -8.83 2.78 -14.95
C ASN A 264 -7.88 3.53 -14.00
N GLY A 265 -7.44 2.88 -12.92
CA GLY A 265 -6.49 3.40 -11.95
C GLY A 265 -5.04 3.00 -12.24
N VAL A 266 -4.19 3.16 -11.24
CA VAL A 266 -2.72 3.01 -11.34
C VAL A 266 -2.29 1.61 -11.75
N MET A 267 -3.10 0.59 -11.45
CA MET A 267 -2.74 -0.81 -11.63
C MET A 267 -2.72 -1.27 -13.09
N GLY A 268 -3.25 -0.47 -14.01
CA GLY A 268 -3.27 -0.78 -15.43
C GLY A 268 -1.93 -1.23 -16.03
N PRO A 269 -0.86 -0.41 -15.98
CA PRO A 269 0.47 -0.80 -16.43
C PRO A 269 1.05 -2.02 -15.67
N TYR A 270 0.76 -2.17 -14.37
CA TYR A 270 1.23 -3.31 -13.57
C TYR A 270 0.59 -4.62 -14.02
N VAL A 271 -0.73 -4.64 -14.24
CA VAL A 271 -1.46 -5.81 -14.74
C VAL A 271 -0.94 -6.23 -16.10
N ARG A 272 -0.81 -5.29 -17.04
CA ARG A 272 -0.30 -5.60 -18.38
C ARG A 272 1.12 -6.14 -18.33
N ARG A 273 2.02 -5.44 -17.66
CA ARG A 273 3.44 -5.81 -17.65
C ARG A 273 3.70 -7.11 -16.89
N ILE A 274 2.99 -7.34 -15.78
CA ILE A 274 3.26 -8.49 -14.91
C ILE A 274 2.40 -9.69 -15.29
N LEU A 275 1.07 -9.54 -15.34
CA LEU A 275 0.19 -10.69 -15.62
C LEU A 275 0.21 -11.06 -17.11
N CYS A 276 0.25 -10.09 -18.02
CA CYS A 276 0.19 -10.37 -19.46
C CYS A 276 1.58 -10.62 -20.05
N ASP A 277 2.48 -9.64 -20.01
CA ASP A 277 3.77 -9.73 -20.71
C ASP A 277 4.70 -10.79 -20.07
N GLU A 278 4.84 -10.76 -18.74
CA GLU A 278 5.76 -11.65 -18.02
C GLU A 278 5.16 -13.06 -17.81
N LEU A 279 3.95 -13.11 -17.24
CA LEU A 279 3.27 -14.35 -16.85
C LEU A 279 2.39 -14.96 -17.95
N GLY A 280 2.25 -14.30 -19.09
CA GLY A 280 1.64 -14.88 -20.30
C GLY A 280 0.12 -14.91 -20.33
N ALA A 281 -0.58 -14.23 -19.40
CA ALA A 281 -2.02 -14.10 -19.50
C ALA A 281 -2.41 -13.39 -20.81
N PRO A 282 -3.47 -13.83 -21.51
CA PRO A 282 -3.93 -13.16 -22.72
C PRO A 282 -4.28 -11.68 -22.47
N ALA A 283 -4.08 -10.81 -23.45
CA ALA A 283 -4.32 -9.37 -23.28
C ALA A 283 -5.77 -9.02 -22.90
N ASN A 284 -6.76 -9.86 -23.26
CA ASN A 284 -8.16 -9.67 -22.87
C ASN A 284 -8.43 -9.95 -21.38
N SER A 285 -7.47 -10.52 -20.65
CA SER A 285 -7.52 -10.62 -19.19
C SER A 285 -7.35 -9.26 -18.51
N ALA A 286 -6.71 -8.28 -19.15
CA ALA A 286 -6.48 -6.94 -18.62
C ALA A 286 -7.64 -6.00 -18.99
N VAL A 287 -8.50 -5.69 -18.01
CA VAL A 287 -9.69 -4.85 -18.17
C VAL A 287 -9.46 -3.48 -17.53
N ASN A 288 -9.90 -2.41 -18.19
CA ASN A 288 -9.76 -1.03 -17.72
C ASN A 288 -8.32 -0.68 -17.28
N CYS A 289 -7.32 -1.19 -18.01
CA CYS A 289 -5.91 -1.08 -17.65
C CYS A 289 -5.21 0.17 -18.21
N VAL A 290 -5.96 1.18 -18.67
CA VAL A 290 -5.41 2.51 -19.03
C VAL A 290 -5.71 3.43 -17.85
N PRO A 291 -4.69 3.99 -17.16
CA PRO A 291 -4.94 5.02 -16.15
C PRO A 291 -5.64 6.24 -16.76
N LEU A 292 -6.76 6.67 -16.18
CA LEU A 292 -7.52 7.85 -16.59
C LEU A 292 -7.67 8.82 -15.41
N GLU A 293 -7.61 10.12 -15.69
CA GLU A 293 -7.63 11.17 -14.66
C GLU A 293 -8.95 11.21 -13.84
N ASP A 294 -10.04 10.72 -14.41
CA ASP A 294 -11.37 10.59 -13.80
C ASP A 294 -11.78 9.13 -13.56
N PHE A 295 -10.86 8.18 -13.78
CA PHE A 295 -11.10 6.73 -13.71
C PHE A 295 -12.24 6.24 -14.63
N GLY A 296 -12.54 6.96 -15.72
CA GLY A 296 -13.69 6.67 -16.59
C GLY A 296 -15.03 7.12 -15.99
N GLY A 297 -15.01 8.09 -15.09
CA GLY A 297 -16.20 8.63 -14.42
C GLY A 297 -16.81 7.68 -13.39
N GLN A 298 -16.05 6.71 -12.91
CA GLN A 298 -16.49 5.68 -11.95
C GLN A 298 -15.72 5.79 -10.62
N TYR A 299 -16.26 5.15 -9.58
CA TYR A 299 -15.56 4.97 -8.32
C TYR A 299 -14.55 3.82 -8.45
N PRO A 300 -13.25 4.05 -8.25
CA PRO A 300 -12.23 3.01 -8.29
C PRO A 300 -12.21 2.26 -6.94
N ASP A 301 -13.33 1.66 -6.55
CA ASP A 301 -13.50 0.94 -5.28
C ASP A 301 -13.84 -0.54 -5.52
N PRO A 302 -12.95 -1.49 -5.20
CA PRO A 302 -13.13 -2.88 -5.55
C PRO A 302 -14.09 -3.56 -4.58
N ASN A 303 -15.40 -3.41 -4.82
CA ASN A 303 -16.45 -4.12 -4.11
C ASN A 303 -17.59 -4.52 -5.06
N LEU A 304 -18.54 -5.31 -4.57
CA LEU A 304 -19.64 -5.85 -5.37
C LEU A 304 -20.55 -4.76 -5.98
N THR A 305 -20.55 -3.55 -5.42
CA THR A 305 -21.36 -2.41 -5.89
C THR A 305 -20.68 -1.69 -7.04
N TYR A 306 -19.43 -1.25 -6.86
CA TYR A 306 -18.75 -0.39 -7.84
C TYR A 306 -18.00 -1.18 -8.92
N ALA A 307 -17.54 -2.40 -8.63
CA ALA A 307 -16.97 -3.31 -9.63
C ALA A 307 -18.05 -4.20 -10.28
N ALA A 308 -19.27 -3.68 -10.45
CA ALA A 308 -20.41 -4.42 -10.98
C ALA A 308 -20.15 -5.01 -12.38
N SER A 309 -19.42 -4.29 -13.25
CA SER A 309 -19.06 -4.78 -14.59
C SER A 309 -18.21 -6.05 -14.54
N LEU A 310 -17.28 -6.14 -13.59
CA LEU A 310 -16.51 -7.35 -13.34
C LEU A 310 -17.42 -8.46 -12.79
N VAL A 311 -18.27 -8.16 -11.83
CA VAL A 311 -19.21 -9.15 -11.25
C VAL A 311 -20.10 -9.75 -12.33
N GLU A 312 -20.73 -8.93 -13.18
CA GLU A 312 -21.58 -9.41 -14.28
C GLU A 312 -20.78 -10.26 -15.27
N SER A 313 -19.54 -9.87 -15.55
CA SER A 313 -18.65 -10.65 -16.41
C SER A 313 -18.28 -12.02 -15.83
N MET A 314 -18.11 -12.11 -14.50
CA MET A 314 -17.81 -13.36 -13.82
C MET A 314 -19.05 -14.27 -13.69
N LYS A 315 -20.26 -13.71 -13.63
CA LYS A 315 -21.53 -14.47 -13.60
C LYS A 315 -21.75 -15.32 -14.85
N GLY A 316 -21.15 -14.95 -15.98
CA GLY A 316 -21.22 -15.74 -17.22
C GLY A 316 -20.55 -17.11 -17.13
N GLY A 317 -19.72 -17.37 -16.10
CA GLY A 317 -19.11 -18.69 -15.86
C GLY A 317 -17.87 -18.99 -16.71
N ASP A 318 -17.52 -18.14 -17.67
CA ASP A 318 -16.37 -18.32 -18.56
C ASP A 318 -15.00 -18.14 -17.88
N PHE A 319 -14.95 -17.40 -16.77
CA PHE A 319 -13.73 -17.05 -16.05
C PHE A 319 -13.66 -17.80 -14.73
N GLY A 320 -12.52 -18.44 -14.46
CA GLY A 320 -12.28 -19.18 -13.21
C GLY A 320 -11.80 -18.29 -12.06
N PHE A 321 -11.29 -17.09 -12.37
CA PHE A 321 -10.78 -16.14 -11.40
C PHE A 321 -10.97 -14.70 -11.89
N GLY A 322 -11.43 -13.83 -11.00
CA GLY A 322 -11.60 -12.40 -11.24
C GLY A 322 -11.01 -11.57 -10.11
N ALA A 323 -10.48 -10.40 -10.43
CA ALA A 323 -10.02 -9.45 -9.42
C ALA A 323 -10.23 -8.00 -9.85
N ALA A 324 -10.46 -7.12 -8.89
CA ALA A 324 -10.53 -5.67 -9.09
C ALA A 324 -9.60 -4.95 -8.10
N PHE A 325 -8.97 -3.87 -8.53
CA PHE A 325 -8.11 -3.02 -7.70
C PHE A 325 -8.73 -1.65 -7.46
N ASP A 326 -8.35 -0.99 -6.35
CA ASP A 326 -8.63 0.43 -6.17
C ASP A 326 -7.65 1.33 -6.92
N ALA A 327 -7.86 2.65 -6.83
CA ALA A 327 -7.11 3.63 -7.64
C ALA A 327 -5.59 3.50 -7.48
N ASP A 328 -5.08 3.35 -6.26
CA ASP A 328 -3.64 3.28 -5.96
C ASP A 328 -3.11 1.85 -5.77
N GLY A 329 -3.96 0.84 -5.95
CA GLY A 329 -3.58 -0.57 -6.04
C GLY A 329 -3.28 -1.25 -4.70
N ASP A 330 -3.67 -0.63 -3.59
CA ASP A 330 -3.46 -1.18 -2.25
C ASP A 330 -4.62 -2.10 -1.80
N ARG A 331 -5.78 -2.05 -2.49
CA ARG A 331 -6.92 -2.94 -2.23
C ARG A 331 -7.16 -3.91 -3.38
N CYS A 332 -7.76 -5.06 -3.05
CA CYS A 332 -8.17 -6.05 -4.03
C CYS A 332 -9.44 -6.79 -3.62
N MET A 333 -10.42 -6.86 -4.54
CA MET A 333 -11.50 -7.82 -4.49
C MET A 333 -11.11 -9.09 -5.25
N ILE A 334 -11.49 -10.26 -4.74
CA ILE A 334 -11.27 -11.55 -5.38
C ILE A 334 -12.62 -12.23 -5.65
N LEU A 335 -12.79 -12.72 -6.86
CA LEU A 335 -13.95 -13.46 -7.32
C LEU A 335 -13.52 -14.82 -7.90
N GLY A 336 -14.28 -15.85 -7.58
CA GLY A 336 -14.24 -17.14 -8.28
C GLY A 336 -15.19 -17.17 -9.48
N GLN A 337 -15.28 -18.34 -10.10
CA GLN A 337 -16.26 -18.62 -11.16
C GLN A 337 -17.70 -18.32 -10.71
N ASN A 338 -18.56 -17.94 -11.65
CA ASN A 338 -19.96 -17.57 -11.40
C ASN A 338 -20.13 -16.41 -10.40
N ALA A 339 -19.13 -15.52 -10.35
CA ALA A 339 -19.04 -14.43 -9.38
C ALA A 339 -19.08 -14.89 -7.91
N PHE A 340 -18.48 -16.05 -7.60
CA PHE A 340 -18.30 -16.49 -6.22
C PHE A 340 -17.47 -15.45 -5.44
N PHE A 341 -18.10 -14.74 -4.51
CA PHE A 341 -17.45 -13.67 -3.76
C PHE A 341 -16.60 -14.22 -2.62
N VAL A 342 -15.30 -13.91 -2.64
CA VAL A 342 -14.40 -14.17 -1.53
C VAL A 342 -14.40 -12.95 -0.61
N HIS A 343 -15.04 -13.06 0.55
CA HIS A 343 -15.02 -11.98 1.53
C HIS A 343 -13.57 -11.68 1.96
N PRO A 344 -13.13 -10.41 2.09
CA PRO A 344 -11.73 -10.07 2.39
C PRO A 344 -11.19 -10.72 3.67
N SER A 345 -12.01 -10.80 4.72
CA SER A 345 -11.67 -11.52 5.96
C SER A 345 -11.39 -13.02 5.74
N ASP A 346 -12.13 -13.68 4.85
CA ASP A 346 -11.86 -15.07 4.48
C ASP A 346 -10.63 -15.16 3.58
N SER A 347 -10.41 -14.18 2.70
CA SER A 347 -9.25 -14.11 1.81
C SER A 347 -7.93 -14.19 2.58
N VAL A 348 -7.74 -13.34 3.60
CA VAL A 348 -6.52 -13.36 4.41
C VAL A 348 -6.38 -14.67 5.21
N ALA A 349 -7.48 -15.24 5.71
CA ALA A 349 -7.47 -16.52 6.42
C ALA A 349 -7.07 -17.69 5.51
N VAL A 350 -7.62 -17.74 4.30
CA VAL A 350 -7.26 -18.74 3.28
C VAL A 350 -5.81 -18.58 2.86
N MET A 351 -5.34 -17.36 2.61
CA MET A 351 -3.93 -17.12 2.31
C MET A 351 -3.02 -17.63 3.43
N ALA A 352 -3.30 -17.27 4.69
CA ALA A 352 -2.52 -17.69 5.85
C ALA A 352 -2.42 -19.22 5.96
N ALA A 353 -3.54 -19.92 5.75
CA ALA A 353 -3.61 -21.38 5.80
C ALA A 353 -2.85 -22.09 4.67
N ASN A 354 -2.47 -21.38 3.60
CA ASN A 354 -1.81 -21.94 2.41
C ASN A 354 -0.47 -21.25 2.07
N THR A 355 0.13 -20.52 3.02
CA THR A 355 1.42 -19.81 2.86
C THR A 355 2.57 -20.73 2.43
N SER A 356 2.50 -22.03 2.72
CA SER A 356 3.47 -23.04 2.27
C SER A 356 3.58 -23.16 0.74
N CYS A 357 2.58 -22.69 -0.01
CA CYS A 357 2.61 -22.65 -1.48
C CYS A 357 3.55 -21.57 -2.03
N ILE A 358 4.00 -20.63 -1.19
CA ILE A 358 4.71 -19.43 -1.61
C ILE A 358 6.19 -19.54 -1.24
N PRO A 359 7.14 -19.41 -2.19
CA PRO A 359 8.57 -19.47 -1.91
C PRO A 359 9.03 -18.57 -0.77
N TYR A 360 8.55 -17.32 -0.73
CA TYR A 360 8.86 -16.36 0.32
C TYR A 360 8.62 -16.89 1.74
N PHE A 361 7.41 -17.39 2.02
CA PHE A 361 7.07 -17.88 3.36
C PHE A 361 7.72 -19.24 3.68
N ARG A 362 8.07 -20.05 2.68
CA ARG A 362 8.88 -21.26 2.90
C ARG A 362 10.31 -20.92 3.37
N GLN A 363 10.88 -19.84 2.85
CA GLN A 363 12.24 -19.42 3.17
C GLN A 363 12.31 -18.60 4.47
N MET A 364 11.40 -17.62 4.63
CA MET A 364 11.41 -16.69 5.75
C MET A 364 10.65 -17.20 6.98
N GLY A 365 9.79 -18.21 6.81
CA GLY A 365 8.84 -18.63 7.82
C GLY A 365 7.70 -17.62 8.02
N LEU A 366 6.68 -18.06 8.77
CA LEU A 366 5.53 -17.22 9.14
C LEU A 366 5.64 -16.90 10.63
N ARG A 367 6.00 -15.65 10.98
CA ARG A 367 6.32 -15.27 12.37
C ARG A 367 5.07 -15.00 13.22
N GLY A 368 4.06 -14.40 12.60
CA GLY A 368 2.78 -14.09 13.24
C GLY A 368 1.81 -13.47 12.26
N LEU A 369 0.54 -13.42 12.68
CA LEU A 369 -0.59 -12.94 11.89
C LEU A 369 -1.18 -11.69 12.53
N ALA A 370 -1.78 -10.80 11.75
CA ALA A 370 -2.52 -9.67 12.30
C ALA A 370 -3.77 -9.34 11.48
N ARG A 371 -4.80 -8.83 12.13
CA ARG A 371 -5.98 -8.26 11.48
C ARG A 371 -6.45 -7.02 12.21
N SER A 372 -7.18 -6.15 11.52
CA SER A 372 -7.86 -5.06 12.22
C SER A 372 -9.05 -5.61 13.03
N MET A 373 -9.40 -4.93 14.11
CA MET A 373 -10.49 -5.27 15.01
C MET A 373 -11.83 -5.55 14.29
N PRO A 374 -12.30 -4.72 13.33
CA PRO A 374 -13.56 -5.01 12.63
C PRO A 374 -13.47 -6.20 11.65
N THR A 375 -12.27 -6.69 11.34
CA THR A 375 -12.09 -7.86 10.48
C THR A 375 -12.54 -9.12 11.20
N SER A 376 -13.27 -10.00 10.50
CA SER A 376 -13.83 -11.21 11.10
C SER A 376 -12.74 -12.11 11.72
N THR A 377 -13.12 -12.90 12.72
CA THR A 377 -12.19 -13.79 13.43
C THR A 377 -11.79 -15.07 12.67
N ALA A 378 -11.98 -15.12 11.35
CA ALA A 378 -11.56 -16.26 10.52
C ALA A 378 -10.05 -16.50 10.58
N LEU A 379 -9.24 -15.43 10.54
CA LEU A 379 -7.78 -15.50 10.64
C LEU A 379 -7.32 -16.06 12.00
N ASP A 380 -8.06 -15.78 13.07
CA ASP A 380 -7.78 -16.22 14.44
C ASP A 380 -7.83 -17.75 14.54
N LYS A 381 -8.79 -18.37 13.83
CA LYS A 381 -8.90 -19.83 13.77
C LYS A 381 -7.69 -20.45 13.07
N VAL A 382 -7.19 -19.82 12.02
CA VAL A 382 -5.97 -20.24 11.32
C VAL A 382 -4.75 -20.08 12.22
N ALA A 383 -4.60 -18.92 12.88
CA ALA A 383 -3.51 -18.66 13.82
C ALA A 383 -3.46 -19.72 14.93
N LYS A 384 -4.62 -20.05 15.51
CA LYS A 384 -4.74 -21.11 16.53
C LYS A 384 -4.36 -22.48 15.99
N ALA A 385 -4.81 -22.84 14.79
CA ALA A 385 -4.47 -24.12 14.16
C ALA A 385 -2.98 -24.25 13.85
N LEU A 386 -2.34 -23.16 13.40
CA LEU A 386 -0.91 -23.09 13.11
C LEU A 386 -0.03 -22.81 14.33
N LYS A 387 -0.63 -22.58 15.51
CA LYS A 387 0.06 -22.19 16.76
C LYS A 387 0.92 -20.92 16.60
N LEU A 388 0.38 -19.93 15.89
CA LEU A 388 1.02 -18.63 15.66
C LEU A 388 0.40 -17.55 16.53
N ALA A 389 1.20 -16.53 16.85
CA ALA A 389 0.68 -15.31 17.45
C ALA A 389 -0.29 -14.61 16.48
N LEU A 390 -1.37 -14.07 17.03
CA LEU A 390 -2.31 -13.23 16.32
C LEU A 390 -2.42 -11.88 17.03
N TYR A 391 -2.34 -10.79 16.27
CA TYR A 391 -2.53 -9.43 16.76
C TYR A 391 -3.82 -8.85 16.20
N GLU A 392 -4.68 -8.36 17.09
CA GLU A 392 -5.84 -7.55 16.75
C GLU A 392 -5.49 -6.07 16.93
N THR A 393 -5.51 -5.30 15.85
CA THR A 393 -5.11 -3.89 15.85
C THR A 393 -6.30 -2.97 15.56
N PRO A 394 -6.23 -1.65 15.81
CA PRO A 394 -7.22 -0.73 15.27
C PRO A 394 -7.16 -0.72 13.74
N SER A 395 -8.19 -0.16 13.09
CA SER A 395 -8.19 0.03 11.65
C SER A 395 -7.10 1.02 11.20
N GLY A 396 -6.43 0.69 10.10
CA GLY A 396 -5.35 1.49 9.53
C GLY A 396 -4.01 0.75 9.54
N TRP A 397 -3.40 0.67 8.35
CA TRP A 397 -2.22 -0.17 8.11
C TRP A 397 -0.97 0.17 8.92
N ARG A 398 -0.88 1.42 9.44
CA ARG A 398 0.26 1.88 10.25
C ARG A 398 0.56 0.99 11.46
N PHE A 399 -0.46 0.43 12.11
CA PHE A 399 -0.28 -0.46 13.28
C PHE A 399 0.39 -1.78 12.89
N PHE A 400 0.14 -2.30 11.69
CA PHE A 400 0.84 -3.48 11.19
C PHE A 400 2.31 -3.18 10.90
N GLY A 401 2.64 -1.96 10.48
CA GLY A 401 4.01 -1.52 10.22
C GLY A 401 4.94 -1.78 11.40
N ASN A 402 4.54 -1.38 12.61
CA ASN A 402 5.27 -1.62 13.85
C ASN A 402 5.46 -3.13 14.13
N LEU A 403 4.39 -3.92 13.97
CA LEU A 403 4.46 -5.37 14.15
C LEU A 403 5.38 -6.06 13.13
N MET A 404 5.42 -5.58 11.88
CA MET A 404 6.33 -6.08 10.86
C MET A 404 7.78 -5.68 11.13
N ASP A 405 8.03 -4.44 11.55
CA ASP A 405 9.36 -3.92 11.86
C ASP A 405 10.00 -4.62 13.07
N SER A 406 9.18 -4.97 14.07
CA SER A 406 9.61 -5.77 15.23
C SER A 406 9.69 -7.28 14.97
N GLY A 407 9.40 -7.73 13.75
CA GLY A 407 9.41 -9.15 13.38
C GLY A 407 8.25 -9.98 13.97
N ARG A 408 7.25 -9.34 14.57
CA ARG A 408 6.09 -10.00 15.20
C ARG A 408 5.03 -10.44 14.20
N CYS A 409 4.91 -9.74 13.07
CA CYS A 409 3.93 -10.04 12.01
C CYS A 409 4.63 -10.32 10.68
N SER A 410 4.04 -11.24 9.90
CA SER A 410 4.47 -11.58 8.55
C SER A 410 3.33 -11.46 7.53
N LEU A 411 2.07 -11.67 7.93
CA LEU A 411 0.91 -11.58 7.06
C LEU A 411 -0.25 -10.92 7.82
N CYS A 412 -0.89 -9.95 7.20
CA CYS A 412 -2.04 -9.27 7.78
C CYS A 412 -3.07 -8.84 6.75
N GLY A 413 -4.27 -8.51 7.23
CA GLY A 413 -5.37 -8.07 6.38
C GLY A 413 -6.44 -7.29 7.12
N GLU A 414 -7.24 -6.56 6.34
CA GLU A 414 -8.36 -5.76 6.78
C GLU A 414 -9.61 -6.15 5.97
N GLU A 415 -10.79 -6.12 6.60
CA GLU A 415 -12.07 -6.39 5.92
C GLU A 415 -12.35 -5.45 4.74
N SER A 416 -11.70 -4.28 4.75
CA SER A 416 -11.78 -3.24 3.71
C SER A 416 -10.96 -3.57 2.45
N PHE A 417 -10.99 -4.84 2.01
CA PHE A 417 -10.32 -5.34 0.80
C PHE A 417 -8.80 -5.21 0.83
N GLY A 418 -8.20 -5.16 2.02
CA GLY A 418 -6.77 -4.97 2.21
C GLY A 418 -6.07 -6.25 2.65
N THR A 419 -4.99 -6.64 1.98
CA THR A 419 -4.12 -7.74 2.44
C THR A 419 -2.67 -7.45 2.03
N GLY A 420 -1.71 -7.93 2.83
CA GLY A 420 -0.30 -7.69 2.59
C GLY A 420 0.60 -8.47 3.54
N SER A 421 1.90 -8.41 3.30
CA SER A 421 2.93 -9.08 4.10
C SER A 421 4.09 -8.12 4.40
N ASP A 422 5.07 -8.58 5.16
CA ASP A 422 6.25 -7.82 5.55
C ASP A 422 7.24 -7.53 4.40
N HIS A 423 6.93 -7.93 3.17
CA HIS A 423 7.70 -7.58 1.96
C HIS A 423 7.78 -6.05 1.75
N ILE A 424 6.69 -5.34 2.06
CA ILE A 424 6.60 -3.88 2.10
C ILE A 424 5.95 -3.41 3.40
N ARG A 425 5.51 -2.15 3.47
CA ARG A 425 4.80 -1.58 4.63
C ARG A 425 3.47 -0.94 4.25
N GLU A 426 2.88 -1.40 3.16
CA GLU A 426 1.54 -1.06 2.69
C GLU A 426 0.76 -2.35 2.39
N LYS A 427 -0.55 -2.22 2.21
CA LYS A 427 -1.34 -3.29 1.57
C LYS A 427 -0.87 -3.44 0.13
N ASP A 428 -1.14 -4.60 -0.46
CA ASP A 428 -0.79 -4.85 -1.86
C ASP A 428 -1.84 -5.72 -2.56
N GLY A 429 -2.58 -5.10 -3.48
CA GLY A 429 -3.62 -5.78 -4.23
C GLY A 429 -3.06 -6.81 -5.22
N LEU A 430 -2.03 -6.47 -6.00
CA LEU A 430 -1.51 -7.41 -7.00
C LEU A 430 -0.73 -8.56 -6.34
N TRP A 431 -0.05 -8.29 -5.22
CA TRP A 431 0.49 -9.35 -4.37
C TRP A 431 -0.61 -10.32 -3.90
N SER A 432 -1.79 -9.79 -3.54
CA SER A 432 -2.94 -10.62 -3.14
C SER A 432 -3.44 -11.50 -4.29
N VAL A 433 -3.46 -10.97 -5.53
CA VAL A 433 -3.77 -11.78 -6.73
C VAL A 433 -2.73 -12.87 -6.94
N LEU A 434 -1.43 -12.55 -6.88
CA LEU A 434 -0.36 -13.53 -7.07
C LEU A 434 -0.33 -14.60 -5.97
N MET A 435 -0.70 -14.25 -4.73
CA MET A 435 -0.94 -15.21 -3.65
C MET A 435 -2.03 -16.22 -4.04
N TRP A 436 -3.20 -15.74 -4.48
CA TRP A 436 -4.30 -16.61 -4.89
C TRP A 436 -3.92 -17.49 -6.08
N LEU A 437 -3.29 -16.93 -7.12
CA LEU A 437 -2.85 -17.71 -8.27
C LEU A 437 -1.82 -18.77 -7.89
N SER A 438 -0.90 -18.47 -6.96
CA SER A 438 0.07 -19.45 -6.46
C SER A 438 -0.62 -20.58 -5.67
N ILE A 439 -1.61 -20.26 -4.84
CA ILE A 439 -2.40 -21.25 -4.10
C ILE A 439 -3.19 -22.13 -5.08
N MET A 440 -3.82 -21.55 -6.10
CA MET A 440 -4.55 -22.29 -7.14
C MET A 440 -3.63 -23.19 -7.95
N ALA A 441 -2.43 -22.71 -8.35
CA ALA A 441 -1.44 -23.50 -9.07
C ALA A 441 -0.98 -24.72 -8.24
N SER A 442 -0.78 -24.53 -6.93
CA SER A 442 -0.36 -25.60 -6.02
C SER A 442 -1.48 -26.60 -5.74
N ARG A 443 -2.70 -26.10 -5.47
CA ARG A 443 -3.84 -26.93 -5.04
C ARG A 443 -4.60 -27.58 -6.19
N LYS A 444 -4.51 -27.02 -7.40
CA LYS A 444 -5.26 -27.45 -8.59
C LYS A 444 -6.77 -27.51 -8.34
N GLN A 445 -7.28 -26.49 -7.67
CA GLN A 445 -8.68 -26.34 -7.27
C GLN A 445 -9.17 -24.95 -7.67
N SER A 446 -10.48 -24.84 -7.90
CA SER A 446 -11.16 -23.55 -8.09
C SER A 446 -11.15 -22.73 -6.80
N VAL A 447 -11.37 -21.41 -6.94
CA VAL A 447 -11.47 -20.49 -5.79
C VAL A 447 -12.54 -20.96 -4.80
N GLU A 448 -13.71 -21.34 -5.29
CA GLU A 448 -14.83 -21.77 -4.45
C GLU A 448 -14.52 -23.07 -3.71
N GLU A 449 -13.89 -24.05 -4.36
CA GLU A 449 -13.49 -25.30 -3.71
C GLU A 449 -12.48 -25.06 -2.58
N ILE A 450 -11.50 -24.17 -2.80
CA ILE A 450 -10.50 -23.82 -1.78
C ILE A 450 -11.17 -23.17 -0.57
N VAL A 451 -12.09 -22.23 -0.80
CA VAL A 451 -12.81 -21.53 0.27
C VAL A 451 -13.77 -22.47 1.00
N LYS A 452 -14.52 -23.32 0.29
CA LYS A 452 -15.40 -24.31 0.92
C LYS A 452 -14.64 -25.35 1.72
N ASP A 453 -13.48 -25.82 1.24
CA ASP A 453 -12.59 -26.69 2.00
C ASP A 453 -12.08 -26.01 3.28
N HIS A 454 -11.71 -24.73 3.19
CA HIS A 454 -11.33 -23.93 4.36
C HIS A 454 -12.48 -23.86 5.39
N TRP A 455 -13.69 -23.54 4.95
CA TRP A 455 -14.87 -23.52 5.82
C TRP A 455 -15.20 -24.87 6.42
N ALA A 456 -15.02 -25.98 5.68
CA ALA A 456 -15.22 -27.32 6.22
C ALA A 456 -14.24 -27.65 7.36
N LYS A 457 -12.99 -27.18 7.26
CA LYS A 457 -11.92 -27.45 8.24
C LYS A 457 -11.98 -26.57 9.48
N LEU A 458 -12.29 -25.28 9.30
CA LEU A 458 -12.20 -24.27 10.38
C LEU A 458 -13.54 -23.62 10.72
N GLY A 459 -14.62 -23.99 10.04
CA GLY A 459 -15.92 -23.35 10.14
C GLY A 459 -15.97 -22.00 9.42
N ARG A 460 -17.16 -21.59 9.00
CA ARG A 460 -17.39 -20.32 8.31
C ARG A 460 -17.69 -19.18 9.29
N ASN A 461 -17.05 -18.04 9.09
CA ASN A 461 -17.34 -16.79 9.81
C ASN A 461 -18.20 -15.89 8.91
N TYR A 462 -19.53 -15.93 9.07
CA TYR A 462 -20.41 -15.03 8.32
C TYR A 462 -20.17 -13.58 8.74
N VAL A 463 -19.97 -12.69 7.77
CA VAL A 463 -19.63 -11.29 7.99
C VAL A 463 -20.23 -10.42 6.87
N CYS A 464 -20.65 -9.22 7.25
CA CYS A 464 -21.05 -8.14 6.35
C CYS A 464 -20.72 -6.80 7.02
N ARG A 465 -20.58 -5.73 6.23
CA ARG A 465 -20.37 -4.37 6.70
C ARG A 465 -21.46 -3.46 6.15
N PHE A 466 -21.96 -2.56 6.98
CA PHE A 466 -22.98 -1.58 6.63
C PHE A 466 -22.37 -0.19 6.79
N ASP A 467 -22.24 0.53 5.68
CA ASP A 467 -21.67 1.88 5.65
C ASP A 467 -22.81 2.91 5.59
N TYR A 468 -22.89 3.77 6.62
CA TYR A 468 -23.84 4.88 6.68
C TYR A 468 -23.12 6.18 6.29
N GLU A 469 -23.05 6.44 5.00
CA GLU A 469 -22.34 7.60 4.44
C GLU A 469 -23.18 8.89 4.49
N GLY A 470 -22.51 10.05 4.50
CA GLY A 470 -23.18 11.35 4.40
C GLY A 470 -23.99 11.78 5.63
N ILE A 471 -23.82 11.10 6.77
CA ILE A 471 -24.50 11.46 8.03
C ILE A 471 -23.95 12.76 8.64
N GLU A 472 -24.83 13.52 9.30
CA GLU A 472 -24.43 14.74 10.01
C GLU A 472 -23.45 14.41 11.15
N PRO A 473 -22.26 15.05 11.23
CA PRO A 473 -21.23 14.70 12.22
C PRO A 473 -21.72 14.78 13.68
N LYS A 474 -22.60 15.74 13.98
CA LYS A 474 -23.16 15.91 15.33
C LYS A 474 -24.07 14.74 15.72
N VAL A 475 -24.88 14.25 14.77
CA VAL A 475 -25.75 13.07 14.97
C VAL A 475 -24.89 11.83 15.19
N ALA A 476 -23.86 11.62 14.35
CA ALA A 476 -22.92 10.51 14.49
C ALA A 476 -22.22 10.51 15.85
N PHE A 477 -21.79 11.69 16.32
CA PHE A 477 -21.14 11.84 17.62
C PHE A 477 -22.05 11.40 18.77
N TYR A 478 -23.29 11.91 18.82
CA TYR A 478 -24.22 11.54 19.91
C TYR A 478 -24.65 10.08 19.83
N LEU A 479 -24.85 9.53 18.63
CA LEU A 479 -25.13 8.10 18.44
C LEU A 479 -24.03 7.24 19.05
N MET A 480 -22.76 7.53 18.74
CA MET A 480 -21.64 6.75 19.25
C MET A 480 -21.45 6.93 20.76
N ARG A 481 -21.61 8.15 21.27
CA ARG A 481 -21.55 8.44 22.71
C ARG A 481 -22.60 7.67 23.50
N ASP A 482 -23.85 7.69 23.03
CA ASP A 482 -24.97 7.06 23.73
C ASP A 482 -24.88 5.53 23.64
N LEU A 483 -24.42 5.00 22.50
CA LEU A 483 -24.11 3.58 22.35
C LEU A 483 -22.98 3.15 23.29
N GLU A 484 -21.89 3.92 23.38
CA GLU A 484 -20.79 3.63 24.30
C GLU A 484 -21.28 3.57 25.75
N ALA A 485 -22.08 4.55 26.18
CA ALA A 485 -22.66 4.57 27.52
C ALA A 485 -23.54 3.34 27.79
N MET A 486 -24.30 2.87 26.79
CA MET A 486 -25.11 1.67 26.90
C MET A 486 -24.26 0.40 27.02
N ILE A 487 -23.26 0.23 26.15
CA ILE A 487 -22.51 -1.03 26.08
C ILE A 487 -21.47 -1.19 27.20
N THR A 488 -21.08 -0.09 27.84
CA THR A 488 -20.14 -0.09 28.97
C THR A 488 -20.84 -0.21 30.33
N ASP A 489 -22.18 -0.24 30.35
CA ASP A 489 -22.93 -0.52 31.57
C ASP A 489 -22.63 -1.93 32.10
N LYS A 490 -22.47 -2.06 33.42
CA LYS A 490 -22.08 -3.32 34.07
C LYS A 490 -23.10 -4.44 33.89
N THR A 491 -24.36 -4.10 33.60
CA THR A 491 -25.42 -5.08 33.36
C THR A 491 -25.50 -5.51 31.90
N PHE A 492 -24.81 -4.81 30.99
CA PHE A 492 -24.91 -5.07 29.54
C PHE A 492 -24.38 -6.46 29.17
N THR A 493 -23.33 -6.94 29.81
CA THR A 493 -22.79 -8.30 29.59
C THR A 493 -23.70 -9.43 30.08
N SER A 494 -24.79 -9.12 30.78
CA SER A 494 -25.82 -10.09 31.16
C SER A 494 -27.03 -10.06 30.23
N GLN A 495 -27.03 -9.17 29.23
CA GLN A 495 -28.16 -8.99 28.31
C GLN A 495 -28.20 -10.10 27.26
N LYS A 496 -29.42 -10.40 26.83
CA LYS A 496 -29.71 -11.31 25.73
C LYS A 496 -30.64 -10.63 24.74
N PHE A 497 -30.35 -10.77 23.46
CA PHE A 497 -31.16 -10.24 22.37
C PHE A 497 -31.75 -11.38 21.55
N ALA A 498 -33.05 -11.38 21.33
CA ALA A 498 -33.73 -12.39 20.52
C ALA A 498 -34.24 -11.77 19.22
N VAL A 499 -33.90 -12.38 18.09
CA VAL A 499 -34.42 -12.01 16.76
C VAL A 499 -34.90 -13.28 16.07
N GLY A 500 -36.22 -13.44 15.95
CA GLY A 500 -36.82 -14.70 15.56
C GLY A 500 -36.46 -15.82 16.54
N ASN A 501 -35.90 -16.92 16.02
CA ASN A 501 -35.47 -18.07 16.84
C ASN A 501 -34.01 -17.97 17.33
N ASN A 502 -33.28 -16.92 16.95
CA ASN A 502 -31.89 -16.74 17.32
C ASN A 502 -31.78 -15.91 18.59
N VAL A 503 -31.05 -16.42 19.58
CA VAL A 503 -30.73 -15.71 20.82
C VAL A 503 -29.25 -15.38 20.81
N TYR A 504 -28.92 -14.12 21.10
CA TYR A 504 -27.57 -13.61 21.19
C TYR A 504 -27.30 -13.17 22.62
N SER A 505 -26.41 -13.86 23.31
CA SER A 505 -25.96 -13.51 24.66
C SER A 505 -24.72 -12.63 24.54
N VAL A 506 -24.72 -11.46 25.17
CA VAL A 506 -23.54 -10.58 25.18
C VAL A 506 -22.44 -11.26 26.00
N GLU A 507 -21.28 -11.50 25.39
CA GLU A 507 -20.13 -12.06 26.11
C GLU A 507 -19.19 -10.96 26.57
N LYS A 508 -18.93 -9.98 25.68
CA LYS A 508 -18.05 -8.84 25.96
C LYS A 508 -18.52 -7.62 25.19
N ALA A 509 -18.45 -6.45 25.80
CA ALA A 509 -18.58 -5.19 25.10
C ALA A 509 -17.62 -4.16 25.71
N ASP A 510 -16.91 -3.44 24.87
CA ASP A 510 -15.86 -2.50 25.28
C ASP A 510 -15.67 -1.40 24.24
N ASN A 511 -15.14 -0.27 24.68
CA ASN A 511 -14.49 0.68 23.80
C ASN A 511 -13.05 0.18 23.57
N PHE A 512 -12.77 -0.42 22.41
CA PHE A 512 -11.51 -1.08 22.13
C PHE A 512 -10.33 -0.10 22.30
N GLU A 513 -9.38 -0.54 23.11
CA GLU A 513 -8.11 0.12 23.34
C GLU A 513 -7.00 -0.79 22.82
N TYR A 514 -6.04 -0.21 22.11
CA TYR A 514 -4.85 -0.89 21.64
C TYR A 514 -3.62 -0.20 22.20
N ILE A 515 -2.75 -0.98 22.83
CA ILE A 515 -1.42 -0.55 23.26
C ILE A 515 -0.44 -1.19 22.30
N ASP A 516 0.26 -0.38 21.53
CA ASP A 516 1.23 -0.87 20.56
C ASP A 516 2.41 -1.55 21.28
N PRO A 517 2.73 -2.82 20.97
CA PRO A 517 3.75 -3.58 21.68
C PRO A 517 5.19 -3.21 21.29
N VAL A 518 5.37 -2.22 20.43
CA VAL A 518 6.68 -1.75 19.94
C VAL A 518 7.00 -0.36 20.48
N ASP A 519 6.09 0.59 20.32
CA ASP A 519 6.31 1.99 20.72
C ASP A 519 5.51 2.44 21.95
N GLY A 520 4.61 1.59 22.46
CA GLY A 520 3.79 1.88 23.65
C GLY A 520 2.69 2.91 23.43
N THR A 521 2.46 3.35 22.19
CA THR A 521 1.37 4.28 21.87
C THR A 521 0.01 3.64 22.17
N VAL A 522 -0.93 4.46 22.65
CA VAL A 522 -2.27 4.00 23.04
C VAL A 522 -3.32 4.61 22.12
N ALA A 523 -4.01 3.75 21.36
CA ALA A 523 -5.13 4.13 20.53
C ALA A 523 -6.46 3.75 21.22
N ARG A 524 -7.37 4.72 21.36
CA ARG A 524 -8.69 4.57 22.02
C ARG A 524 -9.83 4.90 21.06
N ASN A 525 -11.07 4.75 21.54
CA ASN A 525 -12.30 5.19 20.86
C ASN A 525 -12.63 4.35 19.62
N GLN A 526 -12.66 3.03 19.80
CA GLN A 526 -13.04 2.04 18.80
C GLN A 526 -14.13 1.10 19.39
N VAL A 527 -15.37 1.59 19.50
CA VAL A 527 -16.48 0.86 20.14
C VAL A 527 -16.72 -0.51 19.49
N ARG A 528 -16.82 -1.58 20.30
CA ARG A 528 -17.17 -2.93 19.83
C ARG A 528 -18.06 -3.69 20.82
N CYS A 529 -18.82 -4.63 20.27
CA CYS A 529 -19.62 -5.58 21.05
C CYS A 529 -19.46 -6.98 20.46
N HIS A 530 -19.24 -7.97 21.32
CA HIS A 530 -19.15 -9.38 21.00
C HIS A 530 -20.31 -10.12 21.65
N CYS A 531 -21.15 -10.73 20.82
CA CYS A 531 -22.25 -11.57 21.25
C CYS A 531 -22.03 -13.00 20.74
N LEU A 532 -22.29 -13.97 21.61
CA LEU A 532 -22.37 -15.38 21.22
C LEU A 532 -23.81 -15.69 20.83
N GLN A 533 -23.98 -16.28 19.65
CA GLN A 533 -25.28 -16.86 19.30
C GLN A 533 -25.45 -18.16 20.09
N ASP A 534 -26.42 -18.16 21.00
CA ASP A 534 -26.86 -19.36 21.69
C ASP A 534 -27.49 -20.28 20.62
N CYS A 535 -26.70 -21.19 20.07
CA CYS A 535 -27.26 -22.29 19.32
C CYS A 535 -28.06 -23.12 20.31
N LEU A 536 -29.39 -23.03 20.24
CA LEU A 536 -30.27 -24.06 20.79
C LEU A 536 -29.75 -25.39 20.25
N LYS A 537 -29.02 -26.14 21.08
CA LYS A 537 -28.69 -27.54 20.84
C LYS A 537 -30.03 -28.26 20.81
N GLY A 538 -30.65 -28.31 19.64
CA GLY A 538 -31.87 -29.05 19.40
C GLY A 538 -31.65 -30.50 19.80
N LEU A 539 -32.45 -30.93 20.77
CA LEU A 539 -32.78 -32.30 21.16
C LEU A 539 -31.90 -33.40 20.54
N LYS A 540 -31.03 -34.00 21.37
CA LYS A 540 -30.83 -35.45 21.28
C LYS A 540 -32.19 -36.10 21.59
N LEU A 541 -32.94 -36.45 20.55
CA LEU A 541 -33.95 -37.48 20.64
C LEU A 541 -33.19 -38.79 20.86
N GLU A 542 -33.00 -39.19 22.11
CA GLU A 542 -32.78 -40.59 22.45
C GLU A 542 -34.04 -41.35 22.01
N LEU A 543 -33.96 -42.02 20.86
CA LEU A 543 -34.88 -43.10 20.55
C LEU A 543 -34.56 -44.25 21.52
N ASP A 544 -35.29 -44.33 22.62
CA ASP A 544 -35.37 -45.53 23.44
C ASP A 544 -36.07 -46.64 22.61
N PRO A 545 -35.39 -47.75 22.27
CA PRO A 545 -35.99 -48.82 21.46
C PRO A 545 -36.98 -49.70 22.23
N ARG A 546 -37.32 -49.40 23.48
CA ARG A 546 -38.09 -50.31 24.36
C ARG A 546 -39.44 -49.77 24.82
N LYS A 547 -40.30 -49.31 23.91
CA LYS A 547 -41.75 -49.33 24.11
C LYS A 547 -42.50 -49.63 22.81
N LYS A 548 -42.51 -50.91 22.43
CA LYS A 548 -43.65 -51.54 21.74
C LYS A 548 -44.31 -52.47 22.76
N ASN A 549 -45.52 -52.12 23.15
CA ASN A 549 -46.63 -53.01 23.48
C ASN A 549 -47.91 -52.18 23.49
#